data_AF-Q06IS8-F1
#
_entry.id   AF-Q06IS8-F1
#
_cell.length_a   1.000
_cell.length_b   1.000
_cell.length_c   1.000
_cell.angle_alpha   90.00
_cell.angle_beta   90.00
_cell.angle_gamma   90.00
#
_symmetry.space_group_name_H-M   'P 1'
#
loop_
_entity.id
_entity.type
_entity.pdbx_description
1 polymer ?
#
loop_
_entity_poly.entity_id
_entity_poly.type
_entity_poly.pdbx_seq_one_letter_code
_entity_poly.pdbx_strand_id
1 'polypeptide(L)'
;MKTGIQAELTQALLPHEKVWANEEKTILAKNILLDLVEKTDPAIIGLLLGNDDLKRHFFVEVNGVLVFKLQDFRFFLDKHSVNNSYTKYANRIGLTDGSRFLKDNSDIVLDFPFKDCVLNGGQSTEEGEEIYFKRNNDQSDSQLYTKLTQKRQEIFFNQTLAFDEIDRLFDAKAFSKFSRYTADGKQAVGEIKRHSDGFLKGVPAENLIIKGNNLIALHSLAKQFKGKIKLIYIDPPYNTGNDGFKYNDKFNHSTWLTFMKNRLEIAKTLLADDGVIFVQCDDNEQAYLKILMDELFHHRETIVALTSTASGVNAVNVKRGELY
;
A
#
# COMPACT_ATOMS: atom_id res chain seq x y z
N MET A 1 -45.41 22.59 3.46
CA MET A 1 -44.32 21.61 3.67
C MET A 1 -43.23 21.97 2.68
N LYS A 2 -42.01 22.34 3.13
CA LYS A 2 -40.89 22.55 2.19
C LYS A 2 -40.44 21.18 1.68
N THR A 3 -40.74 20.87 0.44
CA THR A 3 -40.17 19.75 -0.31
C THR A 3 -38.65 19.89 -0.33
N GLY A 4 -37.92 18.79 -0.15
CA GLY A 4 -36.46 18.82 -0.24
C GLY A 4 -36.01 19.13 -1.67
N ILE A 5 -34.83 19.74 -1.84
CA ILE A 5 -34.25 20.09 -3.15
C ILE A 5 -34.21 18.88 -4.12
N GLN A 6 -34.09 17.67 -3.59
CA GLN A 6 -34.15 16.44 -4.37
C GLN A 6 -35.54 16.16 -4.97
N ALA A 7 -36.62 16.47 -4.25
CA ALA A 7 -37.97 16.34 -4.77
C ALA A 7 -38.25 17.36 -5.89
N GLU A 8 -37.79 18.60 -5.69
CA GLU A 8 -37.87 19.65 -6.72
C GLU A 8 -37.10 19.26 -7.98
N LEU A 9 -35.90 18.67 -7.82
CA LEU A 9 -35.10 18.19 -8.95
C LEU A 9 -35.82 17.08 -9.73
N THR A 10 -36.34 16.07 -9.02
CA THR A 10 -37.10 14.97 -9.64
C THR A 10 -38.31 15.51 -10.40
N GLN A 11 -39.06 16.45 -9.81
CA GLN A 11 -40.23 17.06 -10.42
C GLN A 11 -39.88 17.87 -11.68
N ALA A 12 -38.81 18.67 -11.63
CA ALA A 12 -38.37 19.48 -12.76
C ALA A 12 -37.90 18.62 -13.96
N LEU A 13 -37.35 17.42 -13.70
CA LEU A 13 -36.80 16.54 -14.73
C LEU A 13 -37.83 15.57 -15.36
N LEU A 14 -39.06 15.48 -14.82
CA LEU A 14 -40.12 14.60 -15.34
C LEU A 14 -40.38 14.75 -16.86
N PRO A 15 -40.32 15.96 -17.45
CA PRO A 15 -40.55 16.15 -18.89
C PRO A 15 -39.47 15.55 -19.78
N HIS A 16 -38.25 15.31 -19.25
CA HIS A 16 -37.12 14.89 -20.06
C HIS A 16 -36.91 13.37 -19.96
N GLU A 17 -37.21 12.62 -21.02
CA GLU A 17 -37.22 11.14 -20.94
C GLU A 17 -35.84 10.52 -20.76
N LYS A 18 -34.79 11.11 -21.34
CA LYS A 18 -33.44 10.50 -21.36
C LYS A 18 -32.69 10.52 -20.03
N VAL A 19 -33.18 11.23 -19.02
CA VAL A 19 -32.52 11.33 -17.71
C VAL A 19 -33.05 10.33 -16.69
N TRP A 20 -33.91 9.41 -17.12
CA TRP A 20 -34.50 8.34 -16.29
C TRP A 20 -33.95 6.98 -16.71
N ALA A 21 -33.64 6.13 -15.74
CA ALA A 21 -33.16 4.77 -15.96
C ALA A 21 -34.30 3.74 -16.02
N ASN A 22 -35.52 4.15 -15.67
CA ASN A 22 -36.72 3.32 -15.71
C ASN A 22 -37.93 4.09 -16.26
N GLU A 23 -38.88 3.35 -16.83
CA GLU A 23 -40.10 3.92 -17.42
C GLU A 23 -41.00 4.61 -16.39
N GLU A 24 -40.96 4.17 -15.14
CA GLU A 24 -41.72 4.76 -14.02
C GLU A 24 -41.14 6.12 -13.55
N LYS A 25 -40.02 6.58 -14.11
CA LYS A 25 -39.35 7.86 -13.77
C LYS A 25 -39.11 8.03 -12.26
N THR A 26 -38.73 6.95 -11.59
CA THR A 26 -38.36 6.97 -10.17
C THR A 26 -36.84 6.92 -9.96
N ILE A 27 -36.09 6.51 -10.99
CA ILE A 27 -34.64 6.36 -10.94
C ILE A 27 -33.98 7.29 -11.96
N LEU A 28 -33.14 8.21 -11.49
CA LEU A 28 -32.35 9.10 -12.35
C LEU A 28 -31.14 8.37 -12.96
N ALA A 29 -30.99 8.47 -14.27
CA ALA A 29 -29.79 8.06 -15.00
C ALA A 29 -28.68 9.11 -14.82
N LYS A 30 -28.03 9.08 -13.65
CA LYS A 30 -27.08 10.13 -13.20
C LYS A 30 -25.97 10.45 -14.19
N ASN A 31 -25.36 9.43 -14.80
CA ASN A 31 -24.27 9.64 -15.75
C ASN A 31 -24.74 10.41 -16.99
N ILE A 32 -25.96 10.13 -17.46
CA ILE A 32 -26.56 10.82 -18.60
C ILE A 32 -26.91 12.26 -18.21
N LEU A 33 -27.52 12.44 -17.04
CA LEU A 33 -27.84 13.77 -16.52
C LEU A 33 -26.58 14.63 -16.35
N LEU A 34 -25.51 14.07 -15.77
CA LEU A 34 -24.23 14.76 -15.62
C LEU A 34 -23.62 15.13 -16.98
N ASP A 35 -23.60 14.21 -17.94
CA ASP A 35 -23.07 14.48 -19.29
C ASP A 35 -23.84 15.60 -20.00
N LEU A 36 -25.17 15.60 -19.91
CA LEU A 36 -26.01 16.66 -20.49
C LEU A 36 -25.77 18.02 -19.83
N VAL A 37 -25.62 18.04 -18.51
CA VAL A 37 -25.38 19.26 -17.75
C VAL A 37 -23.96 19.80 -17.97
N GLU A 38 -22.95 18.94 -18.07
CA GLU A 38 -21.57 19.30 -18.45
C GLU A 38 -21.51 19.90 -19.86
N LYS A 39 -22.32 19.39 -20.79
CA LYS A 39 -22.48 19.93 -22.15
C LYS A 39 -23.38 21.17 -22.24
N THR A 40 -23.89 21.66 -21.11
CA THR A 40 -24.81 22.80 -21.05
C THR A 40 -26.04 22.59 -21.96
N ASP A 41 -26.63 21.40 -21.91
CA ASP A 41 -27.83 21.09 -22.69
C ASP A 41 -28.96 22.10 -22.36
N PRO A 42 -29.48 22.85 -23.35
CA PRO A 42 -30.46 23.90 -23.10
C PRO A 42 -31.76 23.40 -22.48
N ALA A 43 -32.17 22.16 -22.76
CA ALA A 43 -33.41 21.61 -22.23
C ALA A 43 -33.27 21.33 -20.73
N ILE A 44 -32.18 20.68 -20.31
CA ILE A 44 -31.93 20.41 -18.89
C ILE A 44 -31.70 21.71 -18.11
N ILE A 45 -30.83 22.60 -18.61
CA ILE A 45 -30.56 23.88 -17.94
C ILE A 45 -31.84 24.73 -17.86
N GLY A 46 -32.67 24.72 -18.90
CA GLY A 46 -33.98 25.39 -18.89
C GLY A 46 -34.93 24.84 -17.82
N LEU A 47 -35.01 23.52 -17.67
CA LEU A 47 -35.82 22.88 -16.62
C LEU A 47 -35.34 23.24 -15.21
N LEU A 48 -34.03 23.30 -14.99
CA LEU A 48 -33.46 23.70 -13.70
C LEU A 48 -33.68 25.19 -13.41
N LEU A 49 -33.63 26.06 -14.43
CA LEU A 49 -33.91 27.49 -14.32
C LEU A 49 -35.39 27.78 -14.04
N GLY A 50 -36.30 26.92 -14.52
CA GLY A 50 -37.74 27.07 -14.38
C GLY A 50 -38.27 26.81 -12.97
N ASN A 51 -37.45 26.23 -12.08
CA ASN A 51 -37.80 26.00 -10.68
C ASN A 51 -37.03 26.97 -9.77
N ASP A 52 -37.73 27.79 -8.99
CA ASP A 52 -37.12 28.84 -8.17
C ASP A 52 -36.14 28.30 -7.10
N ASP A 53 -36.42 27.13 -6.53
CA ASP A 53 -35.56 26.52 -5.51
C ASP A 53 -34.28 25.93 -6.14
N LEU A 54 -34.40 25.25 -7.29
CA LEU A 54 -33.24 24.78 -8.05
C LEU A 54 -32.40 25.93 -8.59
N LYS A 55 -33.06 26.99 -9.08
CA LYS A 55 -32.42 28.22 -9.55
C LYS A 55 -31.57 28.85 -8.45
N ARG A 56 -32.14 29.04 -7.25
CA ARG A 56 -31.42 29.59 -6.09
C ARG A 56 -30.26 28.71 -5.64
N HIS A 57 -30.38 27.40 -5.78
CA HIS A 57 -29.36 26.47 -5.30
C HIS A 57 -28.22 26.24 -6.28
N PHE A 58 -28.51 26.16 -7.57
CA PHE A 58 -27.55 25.76 -8.61
C PHE A 58 -27.15 26.88 -9.57
N PHE A 59 -27.64 28.10 -9.41
CA PHE A 59 -27.23 29.24 -10.22
C PHE A 59 -26.74 30.39 -9.35
N VAL A 60 -25.86 31.21 -9.94
CA VAL A 60 -25.40 32.47 -9.36
C VAL A 60 -25.56 33.58 -10.39
N GLU A 61 -26.08 34.72 -9.98
CA GLU A 61 -26.21 35.89 -10.84
C GLU A 61 -24.91 36.69 -10.80
N VAL A 62 -24.30 36.90 -11.96
CA VAL A 62 -23.08 37.69 -12.13
C VAL A 62 -23.36 38.71 -13.22
N ASN A 63 -23.41 40.00 -12.85
CA ASN A 63 -23.68 41.12 -13.77
C ASN A 63 -24.96 40.95 -14.60
N GLY A 64 -26.05 40.43 -14.00
CA GLY A 64 -27.33 40.21 -14.68
C GLY A 64 -27.38 38.92 -15.52
N VAL A 65 -26.33 38.10 -15.51
CA VAL A 65 -26.28 36.80 -16.20
C VAL A 65 -26.31 35.68 -15.17
N LEU A 66 -27.18 34.68 -15.38
CA LEU A 66 -27.24 33.50 -14.54
C LEU A 66 -26.19 32.47 -14.99
N VAL A 67 -25.26 32.16 -14.10
CA VAL A 67 -24.20 31.17 -14.30
C VAL A 67 -24.57 29.90 -13.55
N PHE A 68 -24.57 28.76 -14.25
CA PHE A 68 -24.83 27.46 -13.67
C PHE A 68 -23.61 26.95 -12.89
N LYS A 69 -23.82 26.58 -11.62
CA LYS A 69 -22.79 26.07 -10.71
C LYS A 69 -22.65 24.56 -10.90
N LEU A 70 -22.00 24.17 -12.00
CA LEU A 70 -21.79 22.77 -12.41
C LEU A 70 -21.22 21.89 -11.28
N GLN A 71 -20.21 22.40 -10.56
CA GLN A 71 -19.58 21.65 -9.48
C GLN A 71 -20.53 21.41 -8.30
N ASP A 72 -21.31 22.41 -7.89
CA ASP A 72 -22.30 22.29 -6.81
C ASP A 72 -23.39 21.27 -7.18
N PHE A 73 -23.84 21.28 -8.43
CA PHE A 73 -24.84 20.33 -8.93
C PHE A 73 -24.31 18.89 -8.95
N ARG A 74 -23.07 18.70 -9.41
CA ARG A 74 -22.40 17.40 -9.39
C ARG A 74 -22.24 16.87 -7.97
N PHE A 75 -21.76 17.70 -7.05
CA PHE A 75 -21.64 17.35 -5.64
C PHE A 75 -23.00 17.00 -5.00
N PHE A 76 -24.05 17.76 -5.32
CA PHE A 76 -25.41 17.47 -4.86
C PHE A 76 -25.91 16.09 -5.34
N LEU A 77 -25.72 15.78 -6.63
CA LEU A 77 -26.10 14.48 -7.19
C LEU A 77 -25.35 13.32 -6.54
N ASP A 78 -24.08 13.50 -6.22
CA ASP A 78 -23.25 12.50 -5.54
C ASP A 78 -23.68 12.34 -4.07
N LYS A 79 -23.93 13.43 -3.35
CA LYS A 79 -24.38 13.39 -1.94
C LYS A 79 -25.73 12.69 -1.76
N HIS A 80 -26.64 12.88 -2.72
CA HIS A 80 -27.98 12.30 -2.69
C HIS A 80 -28.08 10.99 -3.49
N SER A 81 -26.96 10.32 -3.79
CA SER A 81 -26.92 8.95 -4.32
C SER A 81 -27.17 7.91 -3.23
N VAL A 82 -28.36 7.94 -2.65
CA VAL A 82 -28.84 6.82 -1.83
C VAL A 82 -29.83 6.06 -2.70
N ASN A 83 -29.58 4.76 -2.92
CA ASN A 83 -30.46 3.78 -3.58
C ASN A 83 -30.26 3.54 -5.08
N ASN A 84 -29.13 2.93 -5.45
CA ASN A 84 -29.10 1.96 -6.55
C ASN A 84 -27.84 1.06 -6.54
N SER A 85 -27.50 0.49 -5.40
CA SER A 85 -26.51 -0.59 -5.34
C SER A 85 -27.19 -1.89 -4.89
N TYR A 86 -27.48 -2.76 -5.86
CA TYR A 86 -27.75 -4.20 -5.60
C TYR A 86 -26.43 -5.01 -5.44
N THR A 87 -25.32 -4.33 -5.13
CA THR A 87 -24.03 -4.91 -4.76
C THR A 87 -23.56 -4.35 -3.43
N LYS A 88 -22.98 -5.22 -2.58
CA LYS A 88 -22.68 -5.03 -1.16
C LYS A 88 -21.77 -3.84 -0.78
N TYR A 89 -21.14 -3.13 -1.72
CA TYR A 89 -20.42 -1.88 -1.46
C TYR A 89 -20.36 -0.99 -2.71
N ALA A 90 -20.93 0.22 -2.62
CA ALA A 90 -20.47 1.41 -3.35
C ALA A 90 -20.92 2.70 -2.62
N ASN A 91 -20.81 2.73 -1.29
CA ASN A 91 -20.68 4.02 -0.60
C ASN A 91 -19.25 4.47 -0.82
N ARG A 92 -19.02 5.47 -1.68
CA ARG A 92 -17.75 6.20 -1.65
C ARG A 92 -17.69 6.95 -0.32
N ILE A 93 -17.21 6.28 0.73
CA ILE A 93 -16.83 6.92 1.98
C ILE A 93 -15.61 7.77 1.65
N GLY A 94 -15.75 9.09 1.75
CA GLY A 94 -14.69 10.04 1.43
C GLY A 94 -14.72 11.19 2.43
N LEU A 95 -13.54 11.65 2.81
CA LEU A 95 -13.39 12.87 3.60
C LEU A 95 -13.74 14.07 2.72
N THR A 96 -14.47 15.02 3.29
CA THR A 96 -14.94 16.24 2.59
C THR A 96 -14.67 17.46 3.46
N ASP A 97 -14.34 18.57 2.82
CA ASP A 97 -14.29 19.89 3.45
C ASP A 97 -15.67 20.57 3.55
N GLY A 98 -16.74 19.86 3.15
CA GLY A 98 -18.11 20.34 3.10
C GLY A 98 -18.59 20.77 1.71
N SER A 99 -17.67 21.11 0.81
CA SER A 99 -17.95 21.57 -0.56
C SER A 99 -17.43 20.61 -1.64
N ARG A 100 -16.32 19.91 -1.35
CA ARG A 100 -15.64 19.00 -2.26
C ARG A 100 -15.17 17.75 -1.51
N PHE A 101 -14.92 16.66 -2.24
CA PHE A 101 -14.17 15.53 -1.67
C PHE A 101 -12.70 15.89 -1.63
N LEU A 102 -11.99 15.53 -0.55
CA LEU A 102 -10.56 15.81 -0.41
C LEU A 102 -9.71 15.20 -1.53
N LYS A 103 -10.12 14.05 -2.09
CA LYS A 103 -9.43 13.42 -3.24
C LYS A 103 -9.43 14.28 -4.51
N ASP A 104 -10.38 15.21 -4.63
CA ASP A 104 -10.54 16.10 -5.77
C ASP A 104 -9.94 17.49 -5.47
N ASN A 105 -9.30 17.65 -4.31
CA ASN A 105 -8.63 18.87 -3.87
C ASN A 105 -7.11 18.70 -4.02
N SER A 106 -6.48 19.60 -4.79
CA SER A 106 -5.01 19.65 -4.95
C SER A 106 -4.29 20.29 -3.75
N ASP A 107 -5.01 21.03 -2.91
CA ASP A 107 -4.44 21.84 -1.84
C ASP A 107 -4.27 21.04 -0.54
N ILE A 108 -4.86 19.84 -0.46
CA ILE A 108 -4.83 18.99 0.73
C ILE A 108 -4.33 17.60 0.34
N VAL A 109 -3.19 17.20 0.90
CA VAL A 109 -2.68 15.83 0.79
C VAL A 109 -2.99 15.08 2.08
N LEU A 110 -3.69 13.95 1.96
CA LEU A 110 -3.82 13.00 3.07
C LEU A 110 -2.53 12.20 3.19
N ASP A 111 -1.62 12.69 4.03
CA ASP A 111 -0.43 11.95 4.43
C ASP A 111 -0.80 10.96 5.54
N PHE A 112 -0.78 9.66 5.21
CA PHE A 112 -0.92 8.60 6.21
C PHE A 112 0.49 8.24 6.68
N PRO A 113 0.85 8.55 7.94
CA PRO A 113 2.18 8.26 8.45
C PRO A 113 2.51 6.78 8.20
N PHE A 114 3.69 6.53 7.61
CA PHE A 114 4.24 5.20 7.33
C PHE A 114 3.63 4.39 6.18
N LYS A 115 2.42 4.73 5.69
CA LYS A 115 1.76 3.98 4.59
C LYS A 115 2.61 4.00 3.31
N ASP A 116 3.17 5.15 3.02
CA ASP A 116 3.96 5.44 1.82
C ASP A 116 5.46 5.50 2.17
N CYS A 117 5.88 4.68 3.15
CA CYS A 117 7.27 4.61 3.57
C CYS A 117 7.93 3.26 3.26
N VAL A 118 9.24 3.31 3.06
CA VAL A 118 10.13 2.15 3.06
C VAL A 118 10.93 2.18 4.35
N LEU A 119 10.83 1.09 5.13
CA LEU A 119 11.60 0.91 6.34
C LEU A 119 12.84 0.06 6.04
N ASN A 120 14.02 0.64 6.30
CA ASN A 120 15.28 -0.07 6.13
C ASN A 120 15.33 -1.31 7.06
N GLY A 121 14.93 -1.18 8.34
CA GLY A 121 14.78 -2.31 9.27
C GLY A 121 16.07 -3.13 9.40
N GLY A 122 17.21 -2.46 9.34
CA GLY A 122 18.52 -3.11 9.31
C GLY A 122 19.08 -3.33 10.70
N GLN A 123 19.83 -4.41 10.89
CA GLN A 123 20.67 -4.62 12.06
C GLN A 123 22.14 -4.49 11.65
N SER A 124 22.88 -3.54 12.23
CA SER A 124 24.32 -3.34 11.97
C SER A 124 25.20 -4.24 12.84
N THR A 125 24.76 -4.53 14.05
CA THR A 125 25.37 -5.47 14.99
C THR A 125 24.32 -6.46 15.47
N GLU A 126 24.73 -7.59 16.02
CA GLU A 126 23.81 -8.54 16.68
C GLU A 126 23.06 -7.86 17.84
N GLU A 127 23.60 -6.75 18.36
CA GLU A 127 23.08 -5.89 19.43
C GLU A 127 22.10 -4.79 18.97
N GLY A 128 21.91 -4.60 17.65
CA GLY A 128 21.01 -3.56 17.14
C GLY A 128 21.54 -2.13 17.30
N GLU A 129 22.85 -1.97 17.46
CA GLU A 129 23.50 -0.69 17.66
C GLU A 129 24.05 -0.12 16.35
N GLU A 130 23.99 1.20 16.20
CA GLU A 130 24.63 1.92 15.09
C GLU A 130 25.84 2.71 15.56
N ILE A 131 26.87 2.71 14.72
CA ILE A 131 28.10 3.48 14.92
C ILE A 131 27.96 4.80 14.17
N TYR A 132 28.16 5.92 14.86
CA TYR A 132 28.25 7.23 14.24
C TYR A 132 29.51 7.97 14.70
N PHE A 133 29.96 8.93 13.89
CA PHE A 133 31.15 9.72 14.16
C PHE A 133 30.73 11.15 14.49
N LYS A 134 30.98 11.59 15.72
CA LYS A 134 30.72 12.97 16.14
C LYS A 134 31.97 13.81 15.91
N ARG A 135 31.84 14.91 15.15
CA ARG A 135 32.93 15.87 14.97
C ARG A 135 33.19 16.64 16.26
N ASN A 136 34.43 16.65 16.72
CA ASN A 136 34.90 17.47 17.82
C ASN A 136 35.41 18.80 17.23
N ASN A 137 34.73 19.91 17.50
CA ASN A 137 35.11 21.22 16.95
C ASN A 137 36.30 21.86 17.68
N ASP A 138 36.73 21.28 18.81
CA ASP A 138 37.72 21.88 19.74
C ASP A 138 39.07 21.13 19.79
N GLN A 139 39.36 20.22 18.84
CA GLN A 139 40.59 19.40 18.85
C GLN A 139 41.35 19.45 17.51
N SER A 140 42.68 19.26 17.57
CA SER A 140 43.56 19.24 16.40
C SER A 140 43.21 18.10 15.43
N ASP A 141 43.60 18.25 14.15
CA ASP A 141 43.21 17.41 13.01
C ASP A 141 43.29 15.88 13.23
N SER A 142 44.15 15.41 14.13
CA SER A 142 44.32 13.99 14.46
C SER A 142 43.19 13.35 15.30
N GLN A 143 42.31 14.15 15.92
CA GLN A 143 41.22 13.69 16.81
C GLN A 143 39.86 14.36 16.49
N LEU A 144 39.67 14.75 15.23
CA LEU A 144 38.48 15.45 14.74
C LEU A 144 37.16 14.67 14.92
N TYR A 145 37.19 13.34 15.05
CA TYR A 145 35.97 12.52 15.13
C TYR A 145 36.03 11.51 16.28
N THR A 146 34.99 11.52 17.12
CA THR A 146 34.76 10.49 18.14
C THR A 146 33.81 9.44 17.60
N LYS A 147 34.23 8.17 17.61
CA LYS A 147 33.35 7.03 17.33
C LYS A 147 32.43 6.80 18.53
N LEU A 148 31.12 6.90 18.32
CA LEU A 148 30.09 6.66 19.32
C LEU A 148 29.16 5.55 18.83
N THR A 149 28.50 4.91 19.79
CA THR A 149 27.54 3.84 19.55
C THR A 149 26.22 4.20 20.21
N GLN A 150 25.12 4.00 19.51
CA GLN A 150 23.77 4.20 20.06
C GLN A 150 22.82 3.11 19.58
N LYS A 151 21.68 2.94 20.27
CA LYS A 151 20.60 2.09 19.76
C LYS A 151 20.11 2.66 18.43
N ARG A 152 20.06 1.83 17.40
CA ARG A 152 19.69 2.26 16.06
C ARG A 152 18.29 2.87 16.06
N GLN A 153 18.17 4.04 15.44
CA GLN A 153 16.86 4.61 15.12
C GLN A 153 16.40 4.10 13.75
N GLU A 154 15.15 3.68 13.68
CA GLU A 154 14.56 3.21 12.43
C GLU A 154 14.35 4.38 11.46
N ILE A 155 14.87 4.23 10.24
CA ILE A 155 14.76 5.25 9.20
C ILE A 155 13.63 4.85 8.26
N PHE A 156 12.65 5.74 8.15
CA PHE A 156 11.56 5.65 7.18
C PHE A 156 11.85 6.60 6.03
N PHE A 157 11.98 6.04 4.83
CA PHE A 157 12.07 6.83 3.61
C PHE A 157 10.68 6.96 3.01
N ASN A 158 10.17 8.19 2.86
CA ASN A 158 8.90 8.42 2.18
C ASN A 158 9.10 8.21 0.66
N GLN A 159 8.20 7.46 0.03
CA GLN A 159 8.30 7.07 -1.39
C GLN A 159 8.32 8.27 -2.35
N THR A 160 7.65 9.37 -2.00
CA THR A 160 7.60 10.57 -2.83
C THR A 160 8.78 11.51 -2.56
N LEU A 161 9.13 11.68 -1.27
CA LEU A 161 10.15 12.67 -0.86
C LEU A 161 11.59 12.15 -0.96
N ALA A 162 11.79 10.85 -0.80
CA ALA A 162 13.11 10.20 -0.73
C ALA A 162 13.27 9.11 -1.79
N PHE A 163 12.73 9.35 -3.00
CA PHE A 163 12.74 8.38 -4.09
C PHE A 163 14.18 8.00 -4.49
N ASP A 164 15.11 8.96 -4.53
CA ASP A 164 16.52 8.73 -4.86
C ASP A 164 17.20 7.80 -3.84
N GLU A 165 16.93 7.98 -2.55
CA GLU A 165 17.45 7.11 -1.48
C GLU A 165 16.86 5.71 -1.59
N ILE A 166 15.58 5.59 -1.90
CA ILE A 166 14.88 4.30 -2.06
C ILE A 166 15.40 3.55 -3.28
N ASP A 167 15.56 4.22 -4.41
CA ASP A 167 16.12 3.64 -5.63
C ASP A 167 17.53 3.11 -5.37
N ARG A 168 18.38 3.93 -4.73
CA ARG A 168 19.71 3.48 -4.30
C ARG A 168 19.66 2.36 -3.29
N LEU A 169 18.65 2.29 -2.42
CA LEU A 169 18.50 1.20 -1.45
C LEU A 169 18.18 -0.12 -2.17
N PHE A 170 17.27 -0.08 -3.13
CA PHE A 170 16.76 -1.23 -3.88
C PHE A 170 17.62 -1.64 -5.08
N ASP A 171 18.57 -0.81 -5.47
CA ASP A 171 19.57 -1.16 -6.47
C ASP A 171 20.28 -2.46 -6.12
N ALA A 172 20.51 -3.32 -7.12
CA ALA A 172 21.17 -4.58 -6.87
C ALA A 172 22.58 -4.36 -6.32
N LYS A 173 22.86 -5.01 -5.20
CA LYS A 173 24.16 -4.94 -4.53
C LYS A 173 25.02 -6.12 -4.96
N ALA A 174 26.32 -5.85 -5.09
CA ALA A 174 27.29 -6.92 -5.34
C ALA A 174 27.39 -7.80 -4.10
N PHE A 175 27.17 -9.11 -4.28
CA PHE A 175 27.53 -10.09 -3.26
C PHE A 175 29.05 -10.21 -3.21
N SER A 176 29.62 -10.13 -2.01
CA SER A 176 31.06 -10.16 -1.78
C SER A 176 31.40 -11.11 -0.63
N LYS A 177 32.70 -11.39 -0.44
CA LYS A 177 33.22 -12.22 0.68
C LYS A 177 32.66 -13.65 0.70
N PHE A 178 32.53 -14.28 -0.47
CA PHE A 178 32.06 -15.66 -0.57
C PHE A 178 32.97 -16.62 0.21
N SER A 179 32.36 -17.63 0.84
CA SER A 179 33.05 -18.77 1.46
C SER A 179 32.28 -20.04 1.12
N ARG A 180 32.97 -21.10 0.69
CA ARG A 180 32.35 -22.40 0.39
C ARG A 180 32.63 -23.36 1.55
N TYR A 181 31.56 -23.95 2.08
CA TYR A 181 31.62 -24.96 3.12
C TYR A 181 31.19 -26.30 2.52
N THR A 182 32.04 -27.31 2.71
CA THR A 182 31.81 -28.70 2.29
C THR A 182 31.89 -29.61 3.52
N ALA A 183 31.58 -30.89 3.37
CA ALA A 183 31.77 -31.87 4.46
C ALA A 183 33.23 -31.89 4.97
N ASP A 184 34.20 -31.60 4.09
CA ASP A 184 35.63 -31.56 4.39
C ASP A 184 36.11 -30.18 4.90
N GLY A 185 35.18 -29.27 5.22
CA GLY A 185 35.48 -27.94 5.74
C GLY A 185 35.45 -26.82 4.70
N LYS A 186 36.17 -25.73 4.99
CA LYS A 186 36.16 -24.49 4.19
C LYS A 186 37.07 -24.61 2.97
N GLN A 187 36.53 -24.38 1.79
CA GLN A 187 37.26 -24.40 0.52
C GLN A 187 37.25 -23.02 -0.14
N ALA A 188 38.21 -22.80 -1.06
CA ALA A 188 38.21 -21.62 -1.92
C ALA A 188 36.97 -21.60 -2.81
N VAL A 189 36.41 -20.41 -3.02
CA VAL A 189 35.24 -20.24 -3.89
C VAL A 189 35.75 -20.15 -5.32
N GLY A 190 35.51 -21.22 -6.09
CA GLY A 190 35.64 -21.20 -7.55
C GLY A 190 34.40 -20.58 -8.19
N GLU A 191 33.99 -21.12 -9.34
CA GLU A 191 32.73 -20.72 -9.96
C GLU A 191 31.51 -21.23 -9.17
N ILE A 192 30.45 -20.42 -9.12
CA ILE A 192 29.14 -20.81 -8.60
C ILE A 192 28.45 -21.62 -9.70
N LYS A 193 28.14 -22.89 -9.44
CA LYS A 193 27.40 -23.72 -10.40
C LYS A 193 26.03 -23.11 -10.67
N ARG A 194 25.60 -23.12 -11.93
CA ARG A 194 24.31 -22.61 -12.37
C ARG A 194 23.57 -23.65 -13.18
N HIS A 195 22.25 -23.62 -13.14
CA HIS A 195 21.43 -24.45 -14.02
C HIS A 195 21.71 -24.10 -15.48
N SER A 196 22.04 -25.10 -16.29
CA SER A 196 22.38 -24.98 -17.71
C SER A 196 21.17 -24.70 -18.61
N ASP A 197 20.00 -25.20 -18.20
CA ASP A 197 18.79 -25.33 -19.00
C ASP A 197 17.53 -25.37 -18.11
N GLY A 198 16.36 -25.36 -18.77
CA GLY A 198 15.05 -25.36 -18.11
C GLY A 198 14.65 -24.02 -17.48
N PHE A 199 13.56 -24.06 -16.69
CA PHE A 199 12.96 -22.89 -16.03
C PHE A 199 13.92 -22.14 -15.11
N LEU A 200 14.85 -22.86 -14.48
CA LEU A 200 15.85 -22.30 -13.57
C LEU A 200 17.15 -21.88 -14.27
N LYS A 201 17.23 -21.91 -15.62
CA LYS A 201 18.45 -21.56 -16.36
C LYS A 201 19.08 -20.26 -15.85
N GLY A 202 20.39 -20.33 -15.60
CA GLY A 202 21.20 -19.21 -15.10
C GLY A 202 21.08 -18.94 -13.61
N VAL A 203 20.16 -19.59 -12.87
CA VAL A 203 20.06 -19.48 -11.42
C VAL A 203 21.16 -20.32 -10.75
N PRO A 204 21.77 -19.86 -9.64
CA PRO A 204 22.67 -20.68 -8.83
C PRO A 204 22.04 -22.04 -8.47
N ALA A 205 22.76 -23.12 -8.77
CA ALA A 205 22.38 -24.50 -8.48
C ALA A 205 23.05 -25.01 -7.18
N GLU A 206 23.40 -24.09 -6.29
CA GLU A 206 24.06 -24.36 -5.01
C GLU A 206 23.24 -23.74 -3.87
N ASN A 207 23.40 -24.29 -2.66
CA ASN A 207 22.79 -23.71 -1.47
C ASN A 207 23.52 -22.42 -1.08
N LEU A 208 22.77 -21.34 -0.85
CA LEU A 208 23.30 -20.02 -0.53
C LEU A 208 22.91 -19.61 0.89
N ILE A 209 23.89 -19.11 1.65
CA ILE A 209 23.66 -18.41 2.92
C ILE A 209 24.11 -16.97 2.72
N ILE A 210 23.19 -16.03 2.93
CA ILE A 210 23.44 -14.61 2.72
C ILE A 210 23.37 -13.91 4.08
N LYS A 211 24.47 -13.26 4.47
CA LYS A 211 24.52 -12.42 5.67
C LYS A 211 24.33 -10.96 5.27
N GLY A 212 23.25 -10.33 5.74
CA GLY A 212 22.97 -8.92 5.51
C GLY A 212 21.51 -8.56 5.79
N ASN A 213 21.13 -7.33 5.48
CA ASN A 213 19.74 -6.89 5.54
C ASN A 213 18.92 -7.66 4.49
N ASN A 214 17.88 -8.35 4.95
CA ASN A 214 17.01 -9.18 4.11
C ASN A 214 16.32 -8.38 3.00
N LEU A 215 15.87 -7.14 3.24
CA LEU A 215 15.21 -6.32 2.21
C LEU A 215 16.17 -6.07 1.03
N ILE A 216 17.39 -5.63 1.32
CA ILE A 216 18.44 -5.37 0.31
C ILE A 216 18.84 -6.66 -0.41
N ALA A 217 18.95 -7.77 0.34
CA ALA A 217 19.27 -9.07 -0.22
C ALA A 217 18.19 -9.56 -1.19
N LEU A 218 16.91 -9.43 -0.83
CA LEU A 218 15.77 -9.85 -1.66
C LEU A 218 15.72 -9.05 -2.98
N HIS A 219 15.90 -7.73 -2.93
CA HIS A 219 15.98 -6.90 -4.14
C HIS A 219 17.17 -7.28 -5.04
N SER A 220 18.32 -7.61 -4.44
CA SER A 220 19.49 -8.08 -5.19
C SER A 220 19.26 -9.45 -5.84
N LEU A 221 18.56 -10.36 -5.15
CA LEU A 221 18.19 -11.69 -5.66
C LEU A 221 17.15 -11.62 -6.78
N ALA A 222 16.26 -10.62 -6.77
CA ALA A 222 15.21 -10.45 -7.77
C ALA A 222 15.73 -10.37 -9.22
N LYS A 223 16.97 -9.91 -9.44
CA LYS A 223 17.59 -9.92 -10.78
C LYS A 223 17.75 -11.33 -11.38
N GLN A 224 17.82 -12.37 -10.56
CA GLN A 224 18.09 -13.74 -11.00
C GLN A 224 16.93 -14.70 -10.68
N PHE A 225 16.26 -14.50 -9.55
CA PHE A 225 15.27 -15.42 -8.96
C PHE A 225 13.81 -14.99 -9.11
N LYS A 226 13.52 -13.86 -9.78
CA LYS A 226 12.14 -13.40 -10.02
C LYS A 226 11.30 -14.51 -10.65
N GLY A 227 10.14 -14.79 -10.06
CA GLY A 227 9.22 -15.81 -10.54
C GLY A 227 9.70 -17.26 -10.40
N LYS A 228 10.80 -17.54 -9.66
CA LYS A 228 11.45 -18.87 -9.65
C LYS A 228 11.46 -19.57 -8.31
N ILE A 229 11.03 -18.90 -7.24
CA ILE A 229 11.03 -19.48 -5.89
C ILE A 229 9.75 -20.30 -5.69
N LYS A 230 9.92 -21.59 -5.40
CA LYS A 230 8.80 -22.51 -5.17
C LYS A 230 8.19 -22.40 -3.77
N LEU A 231 9.03 -22.15 -2.77
CA LEU A 231 8.64 -22.11 -1.37
C LEU A 231 9.40 -20.99 -0.66
N ILE A 232 8.67 -20.16 0.07
CA ILE A 232 9.24 -19.23 1.05
C ILE A 232 8.72 -19.63 2.43
N TYR A 233 9.60 -19.70 3.41
CA TYR A 233 9.23 -19.87 4.81
C TYR A 233 9.93 -18.78 5.62
N ILE A 234 9.18 -18.04 6.43
CA ILE A 234 9.70 -16.98 7.29
C ILE A 234 9.09 -17.06 8.69
N ASP A 235 9.92 -16.72 9.67
CA ASP A 235 9.57 -16.59 11.08
C ASP A 235 9.93 -15.15 11.54
N PRO A 236 9.09 -14.14 11.20
CA PRO A 236 9.31 -12.74 11.53
C PRO A 236 9.19 -12.49 13.05
N PRO A 237 9.69 -11.35 13.56
CA PRO A 237 9.48 -10.96 14.96
C PRO A 237 7.99 -10.81 15.28
N TYR A 238 7.56 -11.26 16.45
CA TYR A 238 6.15 -11.34 16.86
C TYR A 238 5.61 -10.09 17.57
N ASN A 239 6.45 -9.06 17.80
CA ASN A 239 6.05 -7.82 18.47
C ASN A 239 5.47 -8.05 19.89
N THR A 240 6.07 -8.96 20.65
CA THR A 240 5.56 -9.40 21.97
C THR A 240 5.83 -8.40 23.11
N GLY A 241 6.63 -7.36 22.86
CA GLY A 241 7.08 -6.40 23.86
C GLY A 241 8.14 -6.96 24.82
N ASN A 242 8.61 -8.19 24.61
CA ASN A 242 9.67 -8.83 25.36
C ASN A 242 10.94 -8.86 24.50
N ASP A 243 12.00 -8.20 25.00
CA ASP A 243 13.33 -8.00 24.37
C ASP A 243 14.14 -9.29 24.08
N GLY A 244 13.50 -10.45 23.89
CA GLY A 244 14.17 -11.71 23.57
C GLY A 244 14.81 -11.73 22.18
N PHE A 245 14.29 -10.94 21.24
CA PHE A 245 14.88 -10.72 19.91
C PHE A 245 15.43 -9.29 19.86
N LYS A 246 16.73 -9.12 19.58
CA LYS A 246 17.43 -7.82 19.52
C LYS A 246 17.06 -6.96 18.29
N TYR A 247 15.82 -7.09 17.83
CA TYR A 247 15.17 -6.12 16.96
C TYR A 247 14.44 -5.10 17.85
N ASN A 248 14.11 -3.92 17.32
CA ASN A 248 13.42 -2.91 18.11
C ASN A 248 11.97 -3.32 18.38
N ASP A 249 11.72 -4.17 19.40
CA ASP A 249 10.40 -4.70 19.79
C ASP A 249 9.44 -3.64 20.38
N LYS A 250 9.77 -2.34 20.23
CA LYS A 250 8.85 -1.22 20.42
C LYS A 250 8.19 -0.81 19.10
N PHE A 251 7.82 -1.79 18.27
CA PHE A 251 7.08 -1.47 17.07
C PHE A 251 5.65 -1.11 17.46
N ASN A 252 5.26 0.14 17.20
CA ASN A 252 3.83 0.42 16.97
C ASN A 252 3.40 -0.47 15.79
N HIS A 253 2.19 -1.04 15.82
CA HIS A 253 1.69 -1.96 14.77
C HIS A 253 1.92 -1.42 13.35
N SER A 254 1.83 -0.10 13.16
CA SER A 254 2.13 0.57 11.88
C SER A 254 3.55 0.32 11.37
N THR A 255 4.56 0.33 12.24
CA THR A 255 5.95 0.07 11.87
C THR A 255 6.17 -1.39 11.52
N TRP A 256 5.60 -2.32 12.31
CA TRP A 256 5.69 -3.75 12.03
C TRP A 256 5.05 -4.09 10.68
N LEU A 257 3.88 -3.52 10.41
CA LEU A 257 3.20 -3.66 9.12
C LEU A 257 4.03 -3.08 7.96
N THR A 258 4.66 -1.92 8.15
CA THR A 258 5.56 -1.33 7.13
C THR A 258 6.76 -2.24 6.87
N PHE A 259 7.40 -2.74 7.94
CA PHE A 259 8.52 -3.67 7.89
C PHE A 259 8.17 -4.94 7.10
N MET A 260 7.02 -5.54 7.40
CA MET A 260 6.55 -6.77 6.75
C MET A 260 6.10 -6.52 5.32
N LYS A 261 5.36 -5.43 5.05
CA LYS A 261 4.89 -5.05 3.72
C LYS A 261 6.03 -4.98 2.73
N ASN A 262 7.08 -4.19 3.04
CA ASN A 262 8.21 -4.00 2.11
C ASN A 262 8.91 -5.33 1.76
N ARG A 263 8.92 -6.30 2.69
CA ARG A 263 9.55 -7.63 2.48
C ARG A 263 8.63 -8.60 1.75
N LEU A 264 7.34 -8.60 2.08
CA LEU A 264 6.35 -9.46 1.44
C LEU A 264 6.10 -9.06 -0.02
N GLU A 265 6.16 -7.76 -0.35
CA GLU A 265 6.06 -7.26 -1.73
C GLU A 265 7.16 -7.85 -2.64
N ILE A 266 8.42 -7.78 -2.21
CA ILE A 266 9.53 -8.35 -2.98
C ILE A 266 9.49 -9.89 -2.95
N ALA A 267 9.08 -10.50 -1.83
CA ALA A 267 8.90 -11.95 -1.73
C ALA A 267 7.86 -12.47 -2.73
N LYS A 268 6.73 -11.77 -2.88
CA LYS A 268 5.72 -12.08 -3.92
C LYS A 268 6.32 -12.08 -5.31
N THR A 269 7.17 -11.10 -5.60
CA THR A 269 7.83 -10.99 -6.92
C THR A 269 8.80 -12.14 -7.20
N LEU A 270 9.39 -12.73 -6.16
CA LEU A 270 10.30 -13.86 -6.27
C LEU A 270 9.59 -15.21 -6.44
N LEU A 271 8.37 -15.35 -5.93
CA LEU A 271 7.60 -16.60 -6.01
C LEU A 271 7.23 -16.94 -7.46
N ALA A 272 7.32 -18.23 -7.80
CA ALA A 272 6.72 -18.78 -9.00
C ALA A 272 5.18 -18.75 -8.92
N ASP A 273 4.49 -18.86 -10.05
CA ASP A 273 3.02 -18.85 -10.15
C ASP A 273 2.34 -20.01 -9.40
N ASP A 274 3.07 -21.08 -9.16
CA ASP A 274 2.66 -22.23 -8.36
C ASP A 274 3.40 -22.31 -7.02
N GLY A 275 4.08 -21.22 -6.64
CA GLY A 275 4.86 -21.10 -5.43
C GLY A 275 3.99 -20.76 -4.22
N VAL A 276 4.46 -21.13 -3.04
CA VAL A 276 3.76 -20.90 -1.77
C VAL A 276 4.66 -20.21 -0.75
N ILE A 277 4.11 -19.29 0.03
CA ILE A 277 4.79 -18.65 1.17
C ILE A 277 4.12 -19.07 2.47
N PHE A 278 4.92 -19.42 3.47
CA PHE A 278 4.53 -19.72 4.83
C PHE A 278 5.10 -18.64 5.75
N VAL A 279 4.23 -17.99 6.50
CA VAL A 279 4.61 -16.99 7.50
C VAL A 279 4.15 -17.47 8.86
N GLN A 280 5.09 -17.68 9.78
CA GLN A 280 4.78 -17.99 11.17
C GLN A 280 4.51 -16.71 11.95
N CYS A 281 3.49 -16.74 12.81
CA CYS A 281 3.09 -15.60 13.62
C CYS A 281 2.40 -16.09 14.91
N ASP A 282 2.51 -15.31 15.97
CA ASP A 282 1.68 -15.46 17.17
C ASP A 282 0.35 -14.69 17.03
N ASP A 283 -0.42 -14.64 18.11
CA ASP A 283 -1.73 -13.99 18.19
C ASP A 283 -1.69 -12.46 18.17
N ASN A 284 -0.55 -11.82 18.44
CA ASN A 284 -0.42 -10.36 18.48
C ASN A 284 -0.58 -9.72 17.09
N GLU A 285 0.10 -10.28 16.09
CA GLU A 285 0.15 -9.70 14.74
C GLU A 285 -0.62 -10.50 13.68
N GLN A 286 -1.16 -11.68 14.02
CA GLN A 286 -1.80 -12.58 13.05
C GLN A 286 -2.91 -11.89 12.24
N ALA A 287 -3.79 -11.14 12.90
CA ALA A 287 -4.94 -10.50 12.25
C ALA A 287 -4.47 -9.44 11.24
N TYR A 288 -3.50 -8.62 11.62
CA TYR A 288 -2.93 -7.58 10.77
C TYR A 288 -2.12 -8.16 9.61
N LEU A 289 -1.31 -9.19 9.89
CA LEU A 289 -0.60 -9.96 8.88
C LEU A 289 -1.56 -10.56 7.85
N LYS A 290 -2.70 -11.12 8.30
CA LYS A 290 -3.69 -11.70 7.40
C LYS A 290 -4.28 -10.67 6.45
N ILE A 291 -4.60 -9.47 6.95
CA ILE A 291 -5.11 -8.36 6.13
C ILE A 291 -4.04 -7.94 5.11
N LEU A 292 -2.79 -7.75 5.56
CA LEU A 292 -1.69 -7.39 4.69
C LEU A 292 -1.43 -8.44 3.59
N MET A 293 -1.44 -9.73 3.95
CA MET A 293 -1.27 -10.81 2.99
C MET A 293 -2.45 -10.93 2.02
N ASP A 294 -3.67 -10.58 2.44
CA ASP A 294 -4.82 -10.49 1.55
C ASP A 294 -4.71 -9.35 0.55
N GLU A 295 -4.22 -8.19 0.98
CA GLU A 295 -3.94 -7.05 0.10
C GLU A 295 -2.87 -7.43 -0.94
N LEU A 296 -1.77 -8.04 -0.50
CA LEU A 296 -0.63 -8.35 -1.36
C LEU A 296 -0.88 -9.56 -2.27
N PHE A 297 -1.42 -10.66 -1.77
CA PHE A 297 -1.57 -11.93 -2.51
C PHE A 297 -2.98 -12.17 -3.04
N HIS A 298 -3.92 -11.28 -2.75
CA HIS A 298 -5.34 -11.39 -3.09
C HIS A 298 -6.03 -12.60 -2.40
N HIS A 299 -7.37 -12.57 -2.34
CA HIS A 299 -8.17 -13.47 -1.49
C HIS A 299 -8.34 -14.90 -2.04
N ARG A 300 -7.44 -15.41 -2.88
CA ARG A 300 -7.72 -16.64 -3.64
C ARG A 300 -7.50 -17.92 -2.84
N GLU A 301 -6.37 -18.07 -2.15
CA GLU A 301 -6.07 -19.32 -1.42
C GLU A 301 -5.27 -18.99 -0.16
N THR A 302 -5.89 -19.18 1.02
CA THR A 302 -5.23 -19.03 2.33
C THR A 302 -5.37 -20.33 3.12
N ILE A 303 -4.26 -20.92 3.55
CA ILE A 303 -4.29 -22.01 4.53
C ILE A 303 -3.75 -21.45 5.84
N VAL A 304 -4.56 -21.46 6.90
CA VAL A 304 -4.12 -21.10 8.24
C VAL A 304 -3.99 -22.38 9.06
N ALA A 305 -2.77 -22.78 9.40
CA ALA A 305 -2.55 -23.91 10.31
C ALA A 305 -2.33 -23.37 11.74
N LEU A 306 -3.21 -23.74 12.65
CA LEU A 306 -3.09 -23.46 14.08
C LEU A 306 -2.40 -24.64 14.75
N THR A 307 -1.22 -24.42 15.33
CA THR A 307 -0.53 -25.45 16.11
C THR A 307 -0.61 -25.08 17.58
N SER A 308 -1.43 -25.80 18.35
CA SER A 308 -1.50 -25.66 19.81
C SER A 308 -0.43 -26.54 20.46
N THR A 309 0.73 -25.99 20.78
CA THR A 309 1.66 -26.63 21.72
C THR A 309 1.71 -25.84 23.02
N ALA A 310 2.21 -26.46 24.09
CA ALA A 310 2.19 -25.93 25.46
C ALA A 310 2.91 -24.57 25.66
N SER A 311 3.54 -24.03 24.63
CA SER A 311 4.26 -22.75 24.62
C SER A 311 3.59 -21.63 23.82
N GLY A 312 2.36 -21.81 23.31
CA GLY A 312 1.62 -20.76 22.61
C GLY A 312 0.93 -21.24 21.32
N VAL A 313 0.04 -20.38 20.79
CA VAL A 313 -0.65 -20.61 19.51
C VAL A 313 0.26 -20.13 18.39
N ASN A 314 0.79 -21.06 17.60
CA ASN A 314 1.50 -20.70 16.35
C ASN A 314 0.51 -20.73 15.19
N ALA A 315 0.26 -19.58 14.58
CA ALA A 315 -0.52 -19.46 13.36
C ALA A 315 0.41 -19.41 12.14
N VAL A 316 0.21 -20.31 11.19
CA VAL A 316 0.94 -20.34 9.91
C VAL A 316 0.03 -19.85 8.81
N ASN A 317 0.39 -18.78 8.10
CA ASN A 317 -0.39 -18.24 6.99
C ASN A 317 0.24 -18.64 5.63
N VAL A 318 -0.50 -19.40 4.82
CA VAL A 318 -0.05 -19.88 3.50
C VAL A 318 -0.73 -19.10 2.38
N LYS A 319 0.04 -18.55 1.44
CA LYS A 319 -0.49 -17.92 0.22
C LYS A 319 0.24 -18.42 -1.02
N ARG A 320 -0.50 -18.54 -2.13
CA ARG A 320 0.06 -18.84 -3.45
C ARG A 320 0.52 -17.56 -4.14
N GLY A 321 1.74 -17.56 -4.69
CA GLY A 321 2.23 -16.45 -5.51
C GLY A 321 1.65 -16.58 -6.91
N GLU A 322 0.81 -15.67 -7.36
CA GLU A 322 0.40 -15.55 -8.77
C GLU A 322 0.77 -14.14 -9.25
N LEU A 323 1.43 -14.04 -10.42
CA LEU A 323 1.64 -12.77 -11.12
C LEU A 323 0.43 -12.50 -12.05
N TYR A 324 -0.10 -11.27 -12.03
CA TYR A 324 -1.08 -10.80 -13.02
C TYR A 324 -0.37 -10.10 -14.17
#